data_AF-A0A8C4J1Z7-F1
#
_entry.id   AF-A0A8C4J1Z7-F1
#
_cell.length_a   1.000
_cell.length_b   1.000
_cell.length_c   1.000
_cell.angle_alpha   90.00
_cell.angle_beta   90.00
_cell.angle_gamma   90.00
#
_symmetry.space_group_name_H-M   'P 1'
#
loop_
_entity.id
_entity.type
_entity.pdbx_description
1 polymer ?
#
loop_
_entity_poly.entity_id
_entity_poly.type
_entity_poly.pdbx_seq_one_letter_code
_entity_poly.pdbx_strand_id
1 'polypeptide(L)'
;MLVCQLSELLGTGWVLLAAENKRKGISALLSKDRGARRTRRVAHGAKPKSLLWLELYCDSWLLVSLQWAAGAGGPLERKAAAVGSSVLLPVPDNVTHIHSVQWEYLNGTESRSILQHYGGSHSPAIHAPYVGRAIFHPSNGSLLLEDVQETDSGIYKVTINLGERESLKIQLEVLKPVSHPQLRSSALVAQSTVEVLCDVAEGRVDTITWKKDGQPLPPDRGFYLSSSISVLYLRKVKKSDCGSYSCNASNGISWQEASLNVTIAGLSPALQDVLRIAVVAVAFAATSGWGLIFPVCQSEKQRIRGELWRWLSVYTSGLVCISSVLASTAGILWMREEGPSIAFILPEILLAYVVVVTFLVSATVTFQPEKLIHLKSKTEQGCTEFVDVTTLAVSTAAVSALPILAIFLRYLLSCRSHNSGMAERGT
;
A
#
# COMPACT_ATOMS: atom_id res chain seq x y z
N MET A 1 -38.89 -37.20 -11.48
CA MET A 1 -38.73 -35.85 -12.06
C MET A 1 -39.75 -34.84 -11.53
N LEU A 2 -41.04 -35.16 -11.35
CA LEU A 2 -42.01 -34.21 -10.76
C LEU A 2 -41.84 -33.93 -9.25
N VAL A 3 -41.17 -34.80 -8.49
CA VAL A 3 -40.95 -34.60 -7.04
C VAL A 3 -39.80 -33.62 -6.76
N CYS A 4 -38.86 -33.45 -7.69
CA CYS A 4 -37.74 -32.48 -7.55
C CYS A 4 -38.12 -31.05 -7.95
N GLN A 5 -39.10 -30.86 -8.84
CA GLN A 5 -39.56 -29.50 -9.21
C GLN A 5 -40.47 -28.86 -8.15
N LEU A 6 -41.16 -29.65 -7.32
CA LEU A 6 -41.96 -29.15 -6.21
C LEU A 6 -41.12 -28.69 -5.00
N SER A 7 -39.91 -29.23 -4.80
CA SER A 7 -39.02 -28.80 -3.71
C SER A 7 -38.33 -27.46 -3.99
N GLU A 8 -38.06 -27.12 -5.25
CA GLU A 8 -37.44 -25.83 -5.62
C GLU A 8 -38.41 -24.65 -5.52
N LEU A 9 -39.71 -24.86 -5.76
CA LEU A 9 -40.74 -23.83 -5.62
C LEU A 9 -41.08 -23.51 -4.16
N LEU A 10 -41.04 -24.50 -3.27
CA LEU A 10 -41.30 -24.30 -1.84
C LEU A 10 -40.08 -23.72 -1.10
N GLY A 11 -38.85 -24.02 -1.52
CA GLY A 11 -37.64 -23.48 -0.90
C GLY A 11 -37.38 -22.00 -1.20
N THR A 12 -37.71 -21.53 -2.40
CA THR A 12 -37.46 -20.14 -2.83
C THR A 12 -38.50 -19.15 -2.28
N GLY A 13 -39.75 -19.59 -2.04
CA GLY A 13 -40.82 -18.75 -1.48
C GLY A 13 -40.59 -18.31 -0.03
N TRP A 14 -39.94 -19.15 0.80
CA TRP A 14 -39.64 -18.83 2.20
C TRP A 14 -38.47 -17.86 2.36
N VAL A 15 -37.49 -17.92 1.46
CA VAL A 15 -36.32 -17.03 1.48
C VAL A 15 -36.70 -15.60 1.07
N LEU A 16 -37.64 -15.44 0.13
CA LEU A 16 -38.15 -14.12 -0.27
C LEU A 16 -39.03 -13.47 0.81
N LEU A 17 -39.88 -14.23 1.51
CA LEU A 17 -40.68 -13.73 2.64
C LEU A 17 -39.82 -13.29 3.84
N ALA A 18 -38.69 -13.97 4.09
CA ALA A 18 -37.74 -13.58 5.13
C ALA A 18 -36.95 -12.31 4.78
N ALA A 19 -36.65 -12.09 3.49
CA ALA A 19 -35.94 -10.90 3.02
C ALA A 19 -36.82 -9.63 3.03
N GLU A 20 -38.10 -9.75 2.69
CA GLU A 20 -39.09 -8.65 2.70
C GLU A 20 -39.34 -8.14 4.14
N ASN A 21 -39.39 -9.05 5.12
CA ASN A 21 -39.66 -8.72 6.53
C ASN A 21 -38.44 -8.07 7.22
N LYS A 22 -37.21 -8.43 6.82
CA LYS A 22 -35.97 -7.75 7.26
C LYS A 22 -35.87 -6.32 6.71
N ARG A 23 -36.33 -6.08 5.47
CA ARG A 23 -36.26 -4.76 4.84
C ARG A 23 -37.25 -3.75 5.48
N LYS A 24 -38.42 -4.21 5.92
CA LYS A 24 -39.41 -3.39 6.67
C LYS A 24 -39.03 -3.14 8.14
N GLY A 25 -38.31 -4.07 8.78
CA GLY A 25 -37.78 -3.88 10.14
C GLY A 25 -36.63 -2.86 10.23
N ILE A 26 -35.79 -2.79 9.20
CA ILE A 26 -34.63 -1.88 9.16
C ILE A 26 -35.06 -0.43 8.81
N SER A 27 -36.11 -0.23 8.00
CA SER A 27 -36.63 1.11 7.71
C SER A 27 -37.32 1.78 8.91
N ALA A 28 -37.85 1.00 9.86
CA ALA A 28 -38.47 1.54 11.08
C ALA A 28 -37.45 1.99 12.14
N LEU A 29 -36.22 1.46 12.10
CA LEU A 29 -35.15 1.80 13.05
C LEU A 29 -34.32 3.03 12.64
N LEU A 30 -34.41 3.49 11.39
CA LEU A 30 -33.64 4.65 10.90
C LEU A 30 -34.36 6.01 11.03
N SER A 31 -35.59 6.08 11.58
CA SER A 31 -36.29 7.37 11.78
C SER A 31 -36.37 7.85 13.24
N LYS A 32 -35.85 7.11 14.22
CA LYS A 32 -36.10 7.39 15.64
C LYS A 32 -34.84 7.46 16.52
N ASP A 33 -33.76 8.04 16.00
CA ASP A 33 -32.64 8.44 16.85
C ASP A 33 -32.07 9.80 16.45
N ARG A 34 -32.84 10.86 16.75
CA ARG A 34 -32.30 12.20 16.97
C ARG A 34 -32.86 12.72 18.28
N GLY A 35 -32.10 12.48 19.36
CA GLY A 35 -32.19 13.20 20.62
C GLY A 35 -32.87 12.46 21.77
N ALA A 36 -32.06 11.93 22.69
CA ALA A 36 -32.13 12.31 24.12
C ALA A 36 -31.15 11.45 24.94
N ARG A 37 -30.23 12.16 25.59
CA ARG A 37 -29.28 11.66 26.58
C ARG A 37 -30.02 11.39 27.90
N ARG A 38 -30.11 10.14 28.38
CA ARG A 38 -30.22 9.85 29.83
C ARG A 38 -29.90 8.41 30.21
N THR A 39 -29.19 8.31 31.32
CA THR A 39 -28.66 7.15 32.04
C THR A 39 -29.70 6.07 32.39
N ARG A 40 -29.34 4.77 32.24
CA ARG A 40 -29.69 3.69 33.20
C ARG A 40 -29.04 2.34 32.88
N ARG A 41 -28.38 1.81 33.92
CA ARG A 41 -28.09 0.41 34.34
C ARG A 41 -28.02 -0.70 33.29
N VAL A 42 -26.86 -1.36 33.31
CA VAL A 42 -26.57 -2.70 32.77
C VAL A 42 -27.57 -3.71 33.35
N ALA A 43 -28.30 -4.39 32.46
CA ALA A 43 -29.04 -5.61 32.76
C ALA A 43 -28.51 -6.72 31.84
N HIS A 44 -27.91 -7.75 32.44
CA HIS A 44 -27.56 -9.00 31.76
C HIS A 44 -28.87 -9.71 31.37
N GLY A 45 -29.25 -9.63 30.09
CA GLY A 45 -30.36 -10.39 29.51
C GLY A 45 -29.85 -11.70 28.92
N ALA A 46 -30.22 -12.81 29.53
CA ALA A 46 -30.02 -14.16 29.00
C ALA A 46 -30.74 -14.31 27.64
N LYS A 47 -30.05 -14.92 26.67
CA LYS A 47 -30.63 -15.27 25.36
C LYS A 47 -31.82 -16.25 25.56
N PRO A 48 -32.93 -16.10 24.83
CA PRO A 48 -34.08 -16.99 24.95
C PRO A 48 -33.71 -18.38 24.41
N LYS A 49 -34.01 -19.42 25.20
CA LYS A 49 -33.67 -20.83 24.93
C LYS A 49 -34.27 -21.39 23.63
N SER A 50 -35.19 -20.68 22.96
CA SER A 50 -35.85 -21.12 21.73
C SER A 50 -35.01 -20.95 20.45
N LEU A 51 -34.00 -20.07 20.45
CA LEU A 51 -33.13 -19.86 19.27
C LEU A 51 -31.98 -20.87 19.19
N LEU A 52 -31.59 -21.49 20.32
CA LEU A 52 -30.53 -22.49 20.38
C LEU A 52 -30.92 -23.81 19.70
N TRP A 53 -32.20 -24.19 19.74
CA TRP A 53 -32.68 -25.43 19.10
C TRP A 53 -32.75 -25.33 17.58
N LEU A 54 -33.00 -24.14 17.04
CA LEU A 54 -33.05 -23.89 15.59
C LEU A 54 -31.65 -23.83 14.96
N GLU A 55 -30.67 -23.24 15.66
CA GLU A 55 -29.27 -23.25 15.21
C GLU A 55 -28.70 -24.67 15.19
N LEU A 56 -28.95 -25.48 16.23
CA LEU A 56 -28.49 -26.88 16.29
C LEU A 56 -29.15 -27.79 15.24
N TYR A 57 -30.41 -27.52 14.85
CA TYR A 57 -31.11 -28.28 13.81
C TYR A 57 -30.62 -27.89 12.40
N CYS A 58 -30.34 -26.60 12.17
CA CYS A 58 -29.74 -26.12 10.93
C CYS A 58 -28.32 -26.66 10.75
N ASP A 59 -27.48 -26.61 11.80
CA ASP A 59 -26.12 -27.15 11.75
C ASP A 59 -26.11 -28.67 11.55
N SER A 60 -27.04 -29.41 12.16
CA SER A 60 -27.19 -30.85 11.95
C SER A 60 -27.65 -31.19 10.53
N TRP A 61 -28.58 -30.42 9.94
CA TRP A 61 -29.01 -30.64 8.56
C TRP A 61 -27.95 -30.21 7.53
N LEU A 62 -27.15 -29.17 7.82
CA LEU A 62 -25.99 -28.78 7.03
C LEU A 62 -24.90 -29.86 7.07
N LEU A 63 -24.63 -30.44 8.25
CA LEU A 63 -23.69 -31.55 8.38
C LEU A 63 -24.17 -32.80 7.63
N VAL A 64 -25.46 -33.14 7.72
CA VAL A 64 -26.04 -34.30 7.00
C VAL A 64 -26.04 -34.08 5.48
N SER A 65 -26.26 -32.85 5.02
CA SER A 65 -26.18 -32.52 3.58
C SER A 65 -24.75 -32.44 3.05
N LEU A 66 -23.76 -31.97 3.85
CA LEU A 66 -22.34 -32.10 3.52
C LEU A 66 -21.88 -33.56 3.51
N GLN A 67 -22.39 -34.40 4.42
CA GLN A 67 -22.09 -35.84 4.47
C GLN A 67 -22.58 -36.58 3.21
N TRP A 68 -23.73 -36.18 2.66
CA TRP A 68 -24.28 -36.74 1.42
C TRP A 68 -23.67 -36.16 0.15
N ALA A 69 -23.17 -34.92 0.17
CA ALA A 69 -22.39 -34.36 -0.93
C ALA A 69 -20.99 -34.98 -1.07
N ALA A 70 -20.45 -35.54 0.03
CA ALA A 70 -19.17 -36.26 0.04
C ALA A 70 -19.27 -37.71 -0.50
N GLY A 71 -20.47 -38.20 -0.83
CA GLY A 71 -20.73 -39.58 -1.20
C GLY A 71 -20.87 -39.83 -2.71
N ALA A 72 -19.84 -39.55 -3.53
CA ALA A 72 -19.83 -40.02 -4.92
C ALA A 72 -18.44 -40.06 -5.61
N GLY A 73 -17.34 -39.98 -4.87
CA GLY A 73 -15.99 -40.11 -5.44
C GLY A 73 -15.06 -40.85 -4.49
N GLY A 74 -14.35 -41.86 -4.98
CA GLY A 74 -13.24 -42.45 -4.21
C GLY A 74 -12.19 -41.38 -3.84
N PRO A 75 -11.31 -41.65 -2.87
CA PRO A 75 -10.31 -40.69 -2.41
C PRO A 75 -9.43 -40.23 -3.60
N LEU A 76 -9.37 -38.91 -3.83
CA LEU A 76 -8.49 -38.28 -4.81
C LEU A 76 -7.21 -37.85 -4.10
N GLU A 77 -6.14 -38.62 -4.25
CA GLU A 77 -4.81 -38.27 -3.71
C GLU A 77 -4.18 -37.18 -4.59
N ARG A 78 -3.50 -36.19 -4.00
CA ARG A 78 -2.77 -35.15 -4.76
C ARG A 78 -1.28 -35.34 -4.60
N LYS A 79 -0.54 -35.29 -5.71
CA LYS A 79 0.92 -35.29 -5.73
C LYS A 79 1.44 -34.14 -6.58
N ALA A 80 2.56 -33.57 -6.16
CA ALA A 80 3.29 -32.57 -6.91
C ALA A 80 4.69 -33.10 -7.23
N ALA A 81 5.18 -32.85 -8.44
CA ALA A 81 6.52 -33.27 -8.87
C ALA A 81 7.20 -32.16 -9.67
N ALA A 82 8.53 -32.13 -9.63
CA ALA A 82 9.32 -31.17 -10.42
C ALA A 82 9.56 -31.72 -11.83
N VAL A 83 9.55 -30.85 -12.84
CA VAL A 83 9.95 -31.23 -14.20
C VAL A 83 11.34 -31.87 -14.18
N GLY A 84 11.49 -33.01 -14.87
CA GLY A 84 12.73 -33.80 -14.92
C GLY A 84 12.96 -34.72 -13.72
N SER A 85 12.10 -34.69 -12.69
CA SER A 85 12.18 -35.62 -11.54
C SER A 85 11.44 -36.92 -11.80
N SER A 86 11.54 -37.87 -10.86
CA SER A 86 10.76 -39.11 -10.88
C SER A 86 9.71 -39.09 -9.78
N VAL A 87 8.49 -39.55 -10.08
CA VAL A 87 7.37 -39.60 -9.13
C VAL A 87 6.84 -41.01 -9.00
N LEU A 88 6.69 -41.47 -7.75
CA LEU A 88 6.08 -42.76 -7.45
C LEU A 88 4.57 -42.58 -7.26
N LEU A 89 3.79 -43.29 -8.06
CA LEU A 89 2.34 -43.41 -7.95
C LEU A 89 2.03 -44.71 -7.18
N PRO A 90 1.67 -44.62 -5.87
CA PRO A 90 1.44 -45.78 -5.03
C PRO A 90 0.08 -46.42 -5.32
N VAL A 91 -0.06 -47.62 -4.78
CA VAL A 91 -1.29 -48.39 -4.73
C VAL A 91 -1.74 -48.44 -3.26
N PRO A 92 -3.06 -48.51 -2.95
CA PRO A 92 -3.53 -48.62 -1.58
C PRO A 92 -2.91 -49.83 -0.83
N ASP A 93 -2.42 -49.60 0.39
CA ASP A 93 -1.72 -50.60 1.21
C ASP A 93 -2.60 -51.79 1.66
N ASN A 94 -3.92 -51.69 1.49
CA ASN A 94 -4.88 -52.67 1.98
C ASN A 94 -5.03 -53.93 1.08
N VAL A 95 -4.22 -54.03 0.02
CA VAL A 95 -4.35 -55.10 -0.97
C VAL A 95 -3.31 -56.19 -0.74
N THR A 96 -3.77 -57.35 -0.29
CA THR A 96 -2.89 -58.49 0.06
C THR A 96 -2.60 -59.44 -1.11
N HIS A 97 -3.47 -59.46 -2.14
CA HIS A 97 -3.31 -60.31 -3.32
C HIS A 97 -3.61 -59.54 -4.61
N ILE A 98 -2.55 -59.24 -5.37
CA ILE A 98 -2.62 -58.51 -6.64
C ILE A 98 -2.61 -59.53 -7.79
N HIS A 99 -3.77 -59.83 -8.36
CA HIS A 99 -3.92 -60.71 -9.52
C HIS A 99 -3.83 -59.95 -10.85
N SER A 100 -4.24 -58.69 -10.87
CA SER A 100 -4.08 -57.81 -12.02
C SER A 100 -4.01 -56.35 -11.60
N VAL A 101 -3.24 -55.56 -12.36
CA VAL A 101 -3.12 -54.10 -12.18
C VAL A 101 -3.28 -53.43 -13.53
N GLN A 102 -4.08 -52.38 -13.57
CA GLN A 102 -4.22 -51.52 -14.73
C GLN A 102 -4.05 -50.06 -14.32
N TRP A 103 -3.11 -49.37 -14.95
CA TRP A 103 -2.95 -47.92 -14.82
C TRP A 103 -3.54 -47.22 -16.04
N GLU A 104 -4.31 -46.18 -15.81
CA GLU A 104 -4.92 -45.35 -16.84
C GLU A 104 -4.65 -43.87 -16.57
N TYR A 105 -4.36 -43.10 -17.62
CA TYR A 105 -4.38 -41.65 -17.58
C TYR A 105 -5.77 -41.16 -18.00
N LEU A 106 -6.38 -40.31 -17.18
CA LEU A 106 -7.69 -39.73 -17.43
C LEU A 106 -7.54 -38.30 -17.96
N ASN A 107 -8.04 -38.06 -19.16
CA ASN A 107 -8.11 -36.74 -19.78
C ASN A 107 -9.59 -36.36 -20.02
N GLY A 108 -10.23 -35.75 -19.02
CA GLY A 108 -11.66 -35.48 -19.07
C GLY A 108 -12.49 -36.76 -19.12
N THR A 109 -13.11 -37.06 -20.26
CA THR A 109 -13.91 -38.28 -20.51
C THR A 109 -13.13 -39.41 -21.16
N GLU A 110 -11.94 -39.16 -21.70
CA GLU A 110 -11.09 -40.18 -22.32
C GLU A 110 -10.20 -40.84 -21.26
N SER A 111 -10.14 -42.18 -21.26
CA SER A 111 -9.12 -42.93 -20.51
C SER A 111 -8.10 -43.55 -21.47
N ARG A 112 -6.81 -43.35 -21.18
CA ARG A 112 -5.70 -43.94 -21.94
C ARG A 112 -5.00 -44.96 -21.05
N SER A 113 -4.97 -46.21 -21.49
CA SER A 113 -4.24 -47.27 -20.77
C SER A 113 -2.75 -46.98 -20.81
N ILE A 114 -2.12 -46.92 -19.64
CA ILE A 114 -0.67 -46.75 -19.47
C ILE A 114 -0.02 -48.13 -19.45
N LEU A 115 -0.52 -49.03 -18.62
CA LEU A 115 -0.08 -50.41 -18.56
C LEU A 115 -1.16 -51.33 -18.03
N GLN A 116 -1.06 -52.60 -18.41
CA GLN A 116 -1.85 -53.68 -17.84
C GLN A 116 -0.93 -54.87 -17.53
N HIS A 117 -1.05 -55.39 -16.31
CA HIS A 117 -0.26 -56.52 -15.82
C HIS A 117 -1.15 -57.56 -15.14
N TYR A 118 -0.87 -58.83 -15.41
CA TYR A 118 -1.54 -59.98 -14.80
C TYR A 118 -0.51 -60.80 -14.02
N GLY A 119 -0.89 -61.27 -12.82
CA GLY A 119 -0.05 -62.10 -11.98
C GLY A 119 0.41 -63.35 -12.73
N GLY A 120 1.74 -63.54 -12.82
CA GLY A 120 2.37 -64.62 -13.58
C GLY A 120 2.87 -64.24 -14.98
N SER A 121 2.60 -63.03 -15.48
CA SER A 121 3.19 -62.51 -16.72
C SER A 121 4.59 -61.96 -16.49
N HIS A 122 5.53 -62.22 -17.40
CA HIS A 122 6.94 -61.81 -17.25
C HIS A 122 7.22 -60.34 -17.61
N SER A 123 6.35 -59.66 -18.38
CA SER A 123 6.57 -58.25 -18.75
C SER A 123 5.26 -57.47 -18.82
N PRO A 124 5.13 -56.30 -18.15
CA PRO A 124 3.96 -55.43 -18.32
C PRO A 124 4.00 -54.78 -19.72
N ALA A 125 2.86 -54.75 -20.40
CA ALA A 125 2.73 -54.02 -21.66
C ALA A 125 2.52 -52.54 -21.36
N ILE A 126 3.57 -51.73 -21.51
CA ILE A 126 3.51 -50.26 -21.34
C ILE A 126 3.20 -49.62 -22.70
N HIS A 127 2.23 -48.72 -22.73
CA HIS A 127 1.79 -48.03 -23.94
C HIS A 127 2.43 -46.64 -24.09
N ALA A 128 2.54 -46.17 -25.33
CA ALA A 128 3.00 -44.81 -25.63
C ALA A 128 2.03 -43.76 -25.03
N PRO A 129 2.52 -42.59 -24.56
CA PRO A 129 3.89 -42.07 -24.63
C PRO A 129 4.78 -42.43 -23.42
N TYR A 130 4.40 -43.41 -22.59
CA TYR A 130 5.08 -43.73 -21.34
C TYR A 130 6.21 -44.76 -21.50
N VAL A 131 6.38 -45.33 -22.70
CA VAL A 131 7.44 -46.29 -23.02
C VAL A 131 8.81 -45.67 -22.75
N GLY A 132 9.64 -46.35 -21.94
CA GLY A 132 10.98 -45.91 -21.59
C GLY A 132 11.07 -44.90 -20.43
N ARG A 133 9.94 -44.40 -19.91
CA ARG A 133 9.88 -43.52 -18.72
C ARG A 133 9.06 -44.11 -17.56
N ALA A 134 8.13 -45.01 -17.84
CA ALA A 134 7.34 -45.70 -16.83
C ALA A 134 8.01 -47.00 -16.38
N ILE A 135 8.24 -47.14 -15.07
CA ILE A 135 8.77 -48.33 -14.41
C ILE A 135 7.69 -48.89 -13.47
N PHE A 136 7.21 -50.09 -13.78
CA PHE A 136 6.23 -50.78 -12.96
C PHE A 136 6.91 -51.66 -11.93
N HIS A 137 6.44 -51.63 -10.68
CA HIS A 137 6.90 -52.50 -9.60
C HIS A 137 5.89 -53.63 -9.34
N PRO A 138 6.13 -54.86 -9.83
CA PRO A 138 5.15 -55.95 -9.71
C PRO A 138 4.87 -56.39 -8.26
N SER A 139 5.81 -56.15 -7.34
CA SER A 139 5.70 -56.55 -5.93
C SER A 139 4.60 -55.82 -5.18
N ASN A 140 4.30 -54.57 -5.53
CA ASN A 140 3.30 -53.73 -4.86
C ASN A 140 2.33 -53.04 -5.83
N GLY A 141 2.48 -53.22 -7.14
CA GLY A 141 1.61 -52.61 -8.16
C GLY A 141 1.87 -51.13 -8.43
N SER A 142 2.86 -50.52 -7.76
CA SER A 142 3.17 -49.10 -7.92
C SER A 142 3.82 -48.78 -9.27
N LEU A 143 3.64 -47.55 -9.71
CA LEU A 143 4.16 -47.03 -10.97
C LEU A 143 5.10 -45.86 -10.70
N LEU A 144 6.38 -46.02 -11.00
CA LEU A 144 7.36 -44.94 -11.00
C LEU A 144 7.38 -44.32 -12.40
N LEU A 145 7.13 -43.02 -12.49
CA LEU A 145 7.26 -42.28 -13.74
C LEU A 145 8.51 -41.39 -13.66
N GLU A 146 9.47 -41.61 -14.55
CA GLU A 146 10.74 -40.89 -14.62
C GLU A 146 10.67 -39.73 -15.63
N ASP A 147 11.55 -38.74 -15.44
CA ASP A 147 11.68 -37.55 -16.30
C ASP A 147 10.31 -36.91 -16.62
N VAL A 148 9.56 -36.62 -15.55
CA VAL A 148 8.20 -36.08 -15.68
C VAL A 148 8.21 -34.70 -16.34
N GLN A 149 7.25 -34.46 -17.21
CA GLN A 149 7.07 -33.20 -17.93
C GLN A 149 5.77 -32.52 -17.49
N GLU A 150 5.64 -31.20 -17.74
CA GLU A 150 4.41 -30.46 -17.39
C GLU A 150 3.16 -31.11 -18.02
N THR A 151 3.31 -31.72 -19.20
CA THR A 151 2.25 -32.45 -19.92
C THR A 151 1.81 -33.75 -19.24
N ASP A 152 2.62 -34.30 -18.33
CA ASP A 152 2.26 -35.50 -17.57
C ASP A 152 1.32 -35.16 -16.40
N SER A 153 1.01 -33.87 -16.17
CA SER A 153 -0.01 -33.44 -15.21
C SER A 153 -1.39 -33.97 -15.58
N GLY A 154 -2.15 -34.44 -14.60
CA GLY A 154 -3.49 -34.98 -14.84
C GLY A 154 -3.91 -35.97 -13.76
N ILE A 155 -4.95 -36.75 -14.06
CA ILE A 155 -5.49 -37.73 -13.12
C ILE A 155 -5.09 -39.12 -13.58
N TYR A 156 -4.34 -39.83 -12.75
CA TYR A 156 -3.96 -41.22 -12.93
C TYR A 156 -4.92 -42.10 -12.13
N LYS A 157 -5.42 -43.15 -12.74
CA LYS A 157 -6.32 -44.11 -12.09
C LYS A 157 -5.66 -45.48 -12.10
N VAL A 158 -5.58 -46.10 -10.93
CA VAL A 158 -5.18 -47.50 -10.81
C VAL A 158 -6.41 -48.34 -10.49
N THR A 159 -6.57 -49.43 -11.22
CA THR A 159 -7.59 -50.45 -10.98
C THR A 159 -6.87 -51.75 -10.66
N ILE A 160 -7.18 -52.33 -9.51
CA ILE A 160 -6.57 -53.57 -9.03
C ILE A 160 -7.63 -54.67 -9.11
N ASN A 161 -7.20 -55.90 -9.45
CA ASN A 161 -8.09 -57.07 -9.53
C ASN A 161 -9.33 -56.79 -10.39
N LEU A 162 -9.09 -56.56 -11.70
CA LEU A 162 -10.07 -56.22 -12.74
C LEU A 162 -11.43 -56.91 -12.51
N GLY A 163 -12.35 -56.22 -11.84
CA GLY A 163 -13.62 -56.80 -11.37
C GLY A 163 -14.13 -56.22 -10.04
N GLU A 164 -13.25 -55.71 -9.17
CA GLU A 164 -13.64 -55.06 -7.90
C GLU A 164 -13.59 -53.52 -7.96
N ARG A 165 -14.45 -52.89 -7.16
CA ARG A 165 -14.82 -51.46 -7.18
C ARG A 165 -13.73 -50.51 -6.62
N GLU A 166 -12.54 -51.02 -6.35
CA GLU A 166 -11.45 -50.27 -5.73
C GLU A 166 -10.54 -49.64 -6.80
N SER A 167 -10.94 -48.47 -7.29
CA SER A 167 -10.08 -47.63 -8.12
C SER A 167 -9.56 -46.44 -7.32
N LEU A 168 -8.24 -46.28 -7.21
CA LEU A 168 -7.63 -45.08 -6.64
C LEU A 168 -7.37 -44.07 -7.77
N LYS A 169 -7.69 -42.80 -7.49
CA LYS A 169 -7.39 -41.68 -8.40
C LYS A 169 -6.33 -40.80 -7.76
N ILE A 170 -5.29 -40.47 -8.53
CA ILE A 170 -4.20 -39.61 -8.12
C ILE A 170 -4.16 -38.42 -9.08
N GLN A 171 -4.32 -37.22 -8.56
CA GLN A 171 -4.08 -35.99 -9.28
C GLN A 171 -2.60 -35.63 -9.17
N LEU A 172 -1.87 -35.79 -10.26
CA LEU A 172 -0.48 -35.38 -10.39
C LEU A 172 -0.40 -33.98 -10.99
N GLU A 173 0.32 -33.09 -10.33
CA GLU A 173 0.67 -31.77 -10.83
C GLU A 173 2.19 -31.68 -11.00
N VAL A 174 2.65 -31.51 -12.24
CA VAL A 174 4.07 -31.36 -12.55
C VAL A 174 4.37 -29.89 -12.77
N LEU A 175 5.28 -29.34 -11.95
CA LEU A 175 5.59 -27.91 -11.92
C LEU A 175 7.07 -27.67 -12.22
N LYS A 176 7.36 -26.54 -12.87
CA LYS A 176 8.72 -25.99 -12.90
C LYS A 176 9.09 -25.37 -11.54
N PRO A 177 10.32 -25.54 -11.06
CA PRO A 177 10.79 -24.83 -9.87
C PRO A 177 10.66 -23.32 -10.01
N VAL A 178 10.36 -22.64 -8.90
CA VAL A 178 10.30 -21.18 -8.85
C VAL A 178 11.73 -20.64 -9.01
N SER A 179 11.90 -19.68 -9.93
CA SER A 179 13.16 -18.94 -10.10
C SER A 179 13.38 -17.92 -8.97
N HIS A 180 14.62 -17.42 -8.83
CA HIS A 180 14.94 -16.44 -7.80
C HIS A 180 14.21 -15.10 -8.05
N PRO A 181 13.39 -14.61 -7.10
CA PRO A 181 12.61 -13.39 -7.32
C PRO A 181 13.50 -12.15 -7.47
N GLN A 182 13.05 -11.18 -8.26
CA GLN A 182 13.66 -9.86 -8.36
C GLN A 182 12.77 -8.82 -7.67
N LEU A 183 13.35 -8.09 -6.73
CA LEU A 183 12.65 -6.98 -6.08
C LEU A 183 13.01 -5.65 -6.73
N ARG A 184 12.00 -4.82 -6.99
CA ARG A 184 12.17 -3.45 -7.48
C ARG A 184 11.32 -2.50 -6.65
N SER A 185 11.87 -1.33 -6.32
CA SER A 185 11.15 -0.29 -5.58
C SER A 185 10.99 0.99 -6.39
N SER A 186 9.89 1.71 -6.15
CA SER A 186 9.70 3.07 -6.63
C SER A 186 10.54 4.08 -5.84
N ALA A 187 10.62 5.34 -6.31
CA ALA A 187 11.33 6.41 -5.61
C ALA A 187 10.94 6.50 -4.12
N LEU A 188 11.94 6.44 -3.24
CA LEU A 188 11.79 6.30 -1.79
C LEU A 188 11.76 7.68 -1.12
N VAL A 189 10.61 8.33 -1.15
CA VAL A 189 10.42 9.69 -0.65
C VAL A 189 9.54 9.68 0.61
N ALA A 190 9.90 10.45 1.64
CA ALA A 190 9.10 10.53 2.87
C ALA A 190 7.65 10.99 2.59
N GLN A 191 6.69 10.47 3.35
CA GLN A 191 5.25 10.72 3.21
C GLN A 191 4.63 10.39 1.83
N SER A 192 5.38 9.80 0.89
CA SER A 192 4.82 9.31 -0.38
C SER A 192 4.23 7.91 -0.22
N THR A 193 3.70 7.36 -1.30
CA THR A 193 3.41 5.92 -1.39
C THR A 193 4.54 5.25 -2.14
N VAL A 194 5.17 4.26 -1.52
CA VAL A 194 6.24 3.47 -2.12
C VAL A 194 5.68 2.12 -2.54
N GLU A 195 6.08 1.65 -3.72
CA GLU A 195 5.72 0.35 -4.25
C GLU A 195 6.96 -0.52 -4.29
N VAL A 196 6.83 -1.75 -3.78
CA VAL A 196 7.87 -2.79 -3.87
C VAL A 196 7.26 -3.95 -4.63
N LEU A 197 7.74 -4.17 -5.85
CA LEU A 197 7.34 -5.25 -6.74
C LEU A 197 8.24 -6.46 -6.52
N CYS A 198 7.64 -7.64 -6.40
CA CYS A 198 8.30 -8.93 -6.46
C CYS A 198 7.96 -9.61 -7.79
N ASP A 199 8.96 -9.77 -8.64
CA ASP A 199 8.82 -10.35 -9.97
C ASP A 199 9.55 -11.70 -10.04
N VAL A 200 8.93 -12.69 -10.67
CA VAL A 200 9.46 -14.06 -10.81
C VAL A 200 9.41 -14.42 -12.28
N ALA A 201 10.58 -14.62 -12.89
CA ALA A 201 10.70 -14.79 -14.34
C ALA A 201 10.23 -16.17 -14.83
N GLU A 202 10.55 -17.22 -14.07
CA GLU A 202 10.24 -18.61 -14.40
C GLU A 202 9.64 -19.37 -13.22
N GLY A 203 8.71 -20.28 -13.54
CA GLY A 203 7.96 -21.10 -12.58
C GLY A 203 6.62 -20.47 -12.21
N ARG A 204 5.60 -21.32 -11.98
CA ARG A 204 4.28 -20.89 -11.49
C ARG A 204 4.40 -20.55 -10.00
N VAL A 205 3.87 -19.40 -9.58
CA VAL A 205 3.85 -18.98 -8.18
C VAL A 205 2.44 -19.17 -7.62
N ASP A 206 2.33 -19.97 -6.56
CA ASP A 206 1.07 -20.22 -5.85
C ASP A 206 0.87 -19.28 -4.67
N THR A 207 1.96 -18.90 -4.02
CA THR A 207 1.92 -18.09 -2.80
C THR A 207 3.10 -17.14 -2.76
N ILE A 208 2.83 -15.89 -2.40
CA ILE A 208 3.83 -14.87 -2.12
C ILE A 208 3.64 -14.43 -0.67
N THR A 209 4.73 -14.44 0.10
CA THR A 209 4.74 -13.95 1.47
C THR A 209 5.78 -12.86 1.63
N TRP A 210 5.42 -11.80 2.35
CA TRP A 210 6.27 -10.65 2.58
C TRP A 210 6.71 -10.58 4.04
N LYS A 211 7.96 -10.16 4.24
CA LYS A 211 8.54 -9.91 5.56
C LYS A 211 9.26 -8.57 5.57
N LYS A 212 9.33 -7.97 6.75
CA LYS A 212 10.18 -6.82 7.05
C LYS A 212 11.15 -7.23 8.14
N ASP A 213 12.44 -7.06 7.91
CA ASP A 213 13.53 -7.36 8.85
C ASP A 213 13.45 -8.82 9.38
N GLY A 214 13.06 -9.75 8.50
CA GLY A 214 12.91 -11.18 8.82
C GLY A 214 11.60 -11.55 9.54
N GLN A 215 10.79 -10.58 9.93
CA GLN A 215 9.51 -10.80 10.60
C GLN A 215 8.32 -10.62 9.64
N PRO A 216 7.17 -11.26 9.88
CA PRO A 216 5.94 -10.97 9.14
C PRO A 216 5.64 -9.48 9.14
N LEU A 217 5.07 -8.96 8.04
CA LEU A 217 4.68 -7.56 7.98
C LEU A 217 3.81 -7.21 9.20
N PRO A 218 4.13 -6.13 9.93
CA PRO A 218 3.32 -5.73 11.06
C PRO A 218 1.92 -5.38 10.56
N PRO A 219 0.86 -5.58 11.37
CA PRO A 219 -0.53 -5.24 11.02
C PRO A 219 -0.76 -3.71 10.99
N ASP A 220 0.28 -2.94 10.67
CA ASP A 220 0.28 -1.49 10.69
C ASP A 220 -0.47 -0.90 9.49
N ARG A 221 -0.97 0.32 9.68
CA ARG A 221 -1.94 1.00 8.80
C ARG A 221 -1.37 1.40 7.43
N GLY A 222 -0.07 1.18 7.22
CA GLY A 222 0.67 1.63 6.04
C GLY A 222 0.91 0.55 4.99
N PHE A 223 0.83 -0.74 5.36
CA PHE A 223 1.14 -1.84 4.44
C PHE A 223 -0.11 -2.36 3.75
N TYR A 224 -0.09 -2.40 2.42
CA TYR A 224 -1.18 -2.94 1.61
C TYR A 224 -0.60 -3.85 0.53
N LEU A 225 -1.23 -5.00 0.31
CA LEU A 225 -0.85 -5.92 -0.76
C LEU A 225 -1.82 -5.76 -1.93
N SER A 226 -1.30 -5.87 -3.15
CA SER A 226 -2.13 -5.99 -4.36
C SER A 226 -3.01 -7.25 -4.31
N SER A 227 -4.02 -7.34 -5.19
CA SER A 227 -4.86 -8.54 -5.33
C SER A 227 -4.05 -9.81 -5.66
N SER A 228 -2.94 -9.67 -6.38
CA SER A 228 -2.02 -10.75 -6.71
C SER A 228 -0.94 -10.98 -5.65
N ILE A 229 -0.88 -10.13 -4.61
CA ILE A 229 0.11 -10.16 -3.52
C ILE A 229 1.57 -9.92 -3.98
N SER A 230 1.81 -9.78 -5.29
CA SER A 230 3.12 -9.52 -5.91
C SER A 230 3.67 -8.11 -5.64
N VAL A 231 2.79 -7.14 -5.40
CA VAL A 231 3.16 -5.75 -5.06
C VAL A 231 2.80 -5.44 -3.62
N LEU A 232 3.80 -4.95 -2.88
CA LEU A 232 3.66 -4.36 -1.55
C LEU A 232 3.65 -2.82 -1.66
N TYR A 233 2.56 -2.23 -1.21
CA TYR A 233 2.38 -0.78 -1.11
C TYR A 233 2.64 -0.32 0.33
N LEU A 234 3.53 0.66 0.49
CA LEU A 234 3.79 1.36 1.74
C LEU A 234 3.25 2.78 1.63
N ARG A 235 2.12 3.06 2.27
CA ARG A 235 1.48 4.38 2.24
C ARG A 235 2.02 5.29 3.33
N LYS A 236 2.26 6.55 2.97
CA LYS A 236 2.73 7.61 3.88
C LYS A 236 3.99 7.17 4.62
N VAL A 237 4.98 6.69 3.88
CA VAL A 237 6.22 6.14 4.41
C VAL A 237 6.91 7.11 5.38
N LYS A 238 7.35 6.59 6.52
CA LYS A 238 8.10 7.30 7.56
C LYS A 238 9.47 6.69 7.72
N LYS A 239 10.42 7.40 8.35
CA LYS A 239 11.76 6.86 8.64
C LYS A 239 11.75 5.51 9.40
N SER A 240 10.70 5.22 10.17
CA SER A 240 10.51 3.91 10.85
C SER A 240 10.30 2.74 9.88
N ASP A 241 9.87 3.03 8.66
CA ASP A 241 9.57 2.04 7.64
C ASP A 241 10.82 1.65 6.85
N CYS A 242 11.97 2.29 7.11
CA CYS A 242 13.26 1.79 6.65
C CYS A 242 13.50 0.38 7.18
N GLY A 243 14.07 -0.48 6.34
CA GLY A 243 14.33 -1.87 6.70
C GLY A 243 14.63 -2.74 5.48
N SER A 244 14.90 -4.01 5.74
CA SER A 244 15.06 -5.04 4.71
C SER A 244 13.72 -5.70 4.44
N TYR A 245 13.21 -5.57 3.23
CA TYR A 245 11.97 -6.19 2.80
C TYR A 245 12.28 -7.45 2.01
N SER A 246 11.72 -8.59 2.42
CA SER A 246 11.87 -9.84 1.67
C SER A 246 10.54 -10.36 1.12
N CYS A 247 10.62 -10.90 -0.08
CA CYS A 247 9.55 -11.60 -0.76
C CYS A 247 9.94 -13.07 -0.88
N ASN A 248 9.12 -13.96 -0.34
CA ASN A 248 9.23 -15.39 -0.53
C ASN A 248 8.11 -15.86 -1.47
N ALA A 249 8.52 -16.33 -2.65
CA ALA A 249 7.64 -16.89 -3.67
C ALA A 249 7.77 -18.41 -3.66
N SER A 250 6.63 -19.11 -3.58
CA SER A 250 6.60 -20.56 -3.49
C SER A 250 5.54 -21.18 -4.39
N ASN A 251 5.78 -22.44 -4.74
CA ASN A 251 4.83 -23.34 -5.37
C ASN A 251 4.82 -24.69 -4.66
N GLY A 252 3.97 -25.63 -5.10
CA GLY A 252 3.82 -26.94 -4.46
C GLY A 252 5.09 -27.81 -4.37
N ILE A 253 6.21 -27.42 -5.00
CA ILE A 253 7.46 -28.20 -5.05
C ILE A 253 8.71 -27.43 -4.59
N SER A 254 8.68 -26.10 -4.55
CA SER A 254 9.86 -25.27 -4.37
C SER A 254 9.52 -23.87 -3.85
N TRP A 255 10.50 -23.21 -3.26
CA TRP A 255 10.38 -21.83 -2.78
C TRP A 255 11.70 -21.10 -2.96
N GLN A 256 11.61 -19.78 -3.16
CA GLN A 256 12.75 -18.88 -3.28
C GLN A 256 12.44 -17.56 -2.58
N GLU A 257 13.45 -17.00 -1.91
CA GLU A 257 13.34 -15.73 -1.19
C GLU A 257 14.38 -14.73 -1.70
N ALA A 258 13.95 -13.49 -1.92
CA ALA A 258 14.83 -12.38 -2.25
C ALA A 258 14.54 -11.18 -1.35
N SER A 259 15.55 -10.36 -1.10
CA SER A 259 15.49 -9.22 -0.18
C SER A 259 15.98 -7.93 -0.80
N LEU A 260 15.39 -6.82 -0.38
CA LEU A 260 15.72 -5.47 -0.83
C LEU A 260 15.75 -4.53 0.39
N ASN A 261 16.85 -3.79 0.53
CA ASN A 261 16.96 -2.77 1.57
C ASN A 261 16.27 -1.48 1.10
N VAL A 262 15.23 -1.09 1.83
CA VAL A 262 14.46 0.13 1.57
C VAL A 262 14.96 1.23 2.51
N THR A 263 15.53 2.27 1.94
CA THR A 263 15.98 3.48 2.64
C THR A 263 15.12 4.67 2.21
N ILE A 264 14.42 5.27 3.17
CA ILE A 264 13.55 6.43 2.90
C ILE A 264 14.42 7.68 2.98
N ALA A 265 14.64 8.31 1.83
CA ALA A 265 15.49 9.47 1.69
C ALA A 265 14.68 10.71 1.29
N GLY A 266 15.21 11.89 1.62
CA GLY A 266 14.62 13.16 1.23
C GLY A 266 13.38 13.57 2.03
N LEU A 267 12.91 14.78 1.72
CA LEU A 267 11.67 15.32 2.27
C LEU A 267 10.50 14.92 1.35
N SER A 268 9.28 15.01 1.86
CA SER A 268 8.11 14.69 1.03
C SER A 268 8.09 15.54 -0.24
N PRO A 269 7.49 15.06 -1.34
CA PRO A 269 7.36 15.85 -2.56
C PRO A 269 6.74 17.23 -2.27
N ALA A 270 5.76 17.26 -1.36
CA ALA A 270 5.16 18.50 -0.87
C ALA A 270 6.19 19.43 -0.20
N LEU A 271 7.07 18.93 0.67
CA LEU A 271 8.11 19.75 1.29
C LEU A 271 9.15 20.25 0.28
N GLN A 272 9.45 19.47 -0.76
CA GLN A 272 10.34 19.90 -1.84
C GLN A 272 9.77 21.14 -2.55
N ASP A 273 8.47 21.14 -2.82
CA ASP A 273 7.78 22.28 -3.42
C ASP A 273 7.72 23.47 -2.46
N VAL A 274 7.51 23.24 -1.16
CA VAL A 274 7.59 24.30 -0.13
C VAL A 274 8.96 24.95 -0.10
N LEU A 275 10.04 24.16 -0.17
CA LEU A 275 11.40 24.68 -0.20
C LEU A 275 11.65 25.52 -1.46
N ARG A 276 11.13 25.10 -2.62
CA ARG A 276 11.19 25.89 -3.86
C ARG A 276 10.48 27.23 -3.71
N ILE A 277 9.27 27.24 -3.15
CA ILE A 277 8.53 28.49 -2.87
C ILE A 277 9.33 29.39 -1.92
N ALA A 278 9.92 28.83 -0.86
CA ALA A 278 10.75 29.58 0.07
C ALA A 278 11.99 30.19 -0.60
N VAL A 279 12.67 29.45 -1.48
CA VAL A 279 13.81 29.97 -2.27
C VAL A 279 13.39 31.14 -3.17
N VAL A 280 12.24 31.02 -3.83
CA VAL A 280 11.69 32.10 -4.67
C VAL A 280 11.36 33.33 -3.81
N ALA A 281 10.79 33.14 -2.61
CA ALA A 281 10.55 34.22 -1.65
C ALA A 281 11.86 34.94 -1.27
N VAL A 282 12.94 34.20 -0.97
CA VAL A 282 14.26 34.78 -0.68
C VAL A 282 14.78 35.62 -1.84
N ALA A 283 14.64 35.12 -3.08
CA ALA A 283 15.09 35.86 -4.24
C ALA A 283 14.38 37.20 -4.35
N PHE A 284 13.04 37.24 -4.20
CA PHE A 284 12.28 38.48 -4.20
C PHE A 284 12.66 39.40 -3.02
N ALA A 285 12.85 38.87 -1.81
CA ALA A 285 13.33 39.64 -0.67
C ALA A 285 14.70 40.29 -0.94
N ALA A 286 15.66 39.53 -1.48
CA ALA A 286 17.00 40.02 -1.82
C ALA A 286 16.95 41.11 -2.90
N THR A 287 16.13 40.94 -3.94
CA THR A 287 15.95 41.96 -4.99
C THR A 287 15.35 43.26 -4.44
N SER A 288 14.40 43.17 -3.52
CA SER A 288 13.82 44.34 -2.86
C SER A 288 14.83 45.06 -1.94
N GLY A 289 15.66 44.30 -1.21
CA GLY A 289 16.71 44.84 -0.36
C GLY A 289 17.75 45.65 -1.13
N TRP A 290 18.21 45.18 -2.29
CA TRP A 290 19.13 45.95 -3.15
C TRP A 290 18.48 47.22 -3.71
N GLY A 291 17.18 47.18 -4.05
CA GLY A 291 16.43 48.36 -4.49
C GLY A 291 16.27 49.44 -3.41
N LEU A 292 16.34 49.06 -2.12
CA LEU A 292 16.26 49.97 -0.98
C LEU A 292 17.64 50.45 -0.49
N ILE A 293 18.70 49.66 -0.68
CA ILE A 293 20.08 50.02 -0.29
C ILE A 293 20.68 51.06 -1.25
N PHE A 294 20.43 50.92 -2.55
CA PHE A 294 20.99 51.84 -3.57
C PHE A 294 20.65 53.32 -3.31
N PRO A 295 19.40 53.69 -2.96
CA PRO A 295 19.04 55.07 -2.62
C PRO A 295 19.57 55.55 -1.26
N VAL A 296 19.72 54.66 -0.28
CA VAL A 296 20.19 55.01 1.09
C VAL A 296 21.70 55.27 1.12
N CYS A 297 22.47 54.61 0.24
CA CYS A 297 23.92 54.77 0.16
C CYS A 297 24.39 55.92 -0.77
N GLN A 298 23.47 56.63 -1.44
CA GLN A 298 23.86 57.74 -2.33
C GLN A 298 24.18 59.03 -1.56
N SER A 299 25.28 59.68 -1.95
CA SER A 299 25.69 61.01 -1.49
C SER A 299 24.58 62.04 -1.71
N GLU A 300 24.47 63.01 -0.79
CA GLU A 300 23.51 64.13 -0.80
C GLU A 300 23.43 64.86 -2.16
N LYS A 301 24.50 64.81 -2.96
CA LYS A 301 24.61 65.42 -4.30
C LYS A 301 23.96 64.65 -5.45
N GLN A 302 23.66 63.35 -5.31
CA GLN A 302 23.05 62.52 -6.37
C GLN A 302 21.63 62.01 -6.03
N ARG A 303 20.99 62.61 -5.02
CA ARG A 303 19.68 62.17 -4.54
C ARG A 303 18.65 62.13 -5.67
N ILE A 304 18.24 60.93 -6.05
CA ILE A 304 17.17 60.67 -7.03
C ILE A 304 15.89 61.35 -6.49
N ARG A 305 15.47 62.45 -7.13
CA ARG A 305 14.33 63.27 -6.68
C ARG A 305 13.30 63.37 -7.81
N GLY A 306 12.03 63.06 -7.53
CA GLY A 306 10.92 63.15 -8.50
C GLY A 306 10.15 61.84 -8.71
N GLU A 307 9.46 61.70 -9.85
CA GLU A 307 8.59 60.56 -10.18
C GLU A 307 9.31 59.20 -10.16
N LEU A 308 10.58 59.16 -10.56
CA LEU A 308 11.38 57.93 -10.59
C LEU A 308 11.49 57.27 -9.21
N TRP A 309 11.61 58.07 -8.14
CA TRP A 309 11.68 57.57 -6.77
C TRP A 309 10.34 56.99 -6.30
N ARG A 310 9.23 57.60 -6.75
CA ARG A 310 7.87 57.12 -6.48
C ARG A 310 7.64 55.76 -7.12
N TRP A 311 8.07 55.58 -8.37
CA TRP A 311 8.02 54.28 -9.07
C TRP A 311 8.93 53.23 -8.44
N LEU A 312 10.16 53.60 -8.04
CA LEU A 312 11.10 52.69 -7.39
C LEU A 312 10.55 52.20 -6.03
N SER A 313 9.96 53.09 -5.24
CA SER A 313 9.34 52.78 -3.94
C SER A 313 8.12 51.85 -4.09
N VAL A 314 7.28 52.09 -5.11
CA VAL A 314 6.15 51.19 -5.43
C VAL A 314 6.65 49.82 -5.89
N TYR A 315 7.71 49.77 -6.70
CA TYR A 315 8.32 48.53 -7.17
C TYR A 315 8.92 47.71 -6.02
N THR A 316 9.71 48.32 -5.13
CA THR A 316 10.29 47.64 -3.96
C THR A 316 9.23 47.16 -2.99
N SER A 317 8.20 47.98 -2.74
CA SER A 317 7.07 47.60 -1.87
C SER A 317 6.28 46.42 -2.45
N GLY A 318 6.07 46.40 -3.78
CA GLY A 318 5.45 45.26 -4.47
C GLY A 318 6.25 43.96 -4.34
N LEU A 319 7.57 44.02 -4.48
CA LEU A 319 8.44 42.84 -4.32
C LEU A 319 8.44 42.31 -2.87
N VAL A 320 8.44 43.19 -1.87
CA VAL A 320 8.32 42.81 -0.45
C VAL A 320 6.98 42.12 -0.18
N CYS A 321 5.90 42.62 -0.75
CA CYS A 321 4.58 41.99 -0.64
C CYS A 321 4.55 40.59 -1.27
N ILE A 322 5.11 40.43 -2.49
CA ILE A 322 5.19 39.12 -3.16
C ILE A 322 6.03 38.14 -2.33
N SER A 323 7.21 38.57 -1.86
CA SER A 323 8.05 37.78 -0.97
C SER A 323 7.30 37.34 0.29
N SER A 324 6.59 38.27 0.95
CA SER A 324 5.82 37.99 2.16
C SER A 324 4.73 36.95 1.93
N VAL A 325 3.98 37.06 0.82
CA VAL A 325 2.93 36.07 0.47
C VAL A 325 3.54 34.70 0.20
N LEU A 326 4.66 34.63 -0.52
CA LEU A 326 5.35 33.36 -0.79
C LEU A 326 5.93 32.74 0.49
N ALA A 327 6.50 33.54 1.39
CA ALA A 327 6.99 33.07 2.68
C ALA A 327 5.86 32.53 3.57
N SER A 328 4.72 33.22 3.62
CA SER A 328 3.54 32.76 4.36
C SER A 328 2.95 31.47 3.79
N THR A 329 2.77 31.40 2.46
CA THR A 329 2.27 30.19 1.81
C THR A 329 3.21 28.99 2.05
N ALA A 330 4.53 29.19 1.96
CA ALA A 330 5.51 28.17 2.32
C ALA A 330 5.40 27.76 3.80
N GLY A 331 5.28 28.71 4.73
CA GLY A 331 5.14 28.44 6.16
C GLY A 331 3.88 27.65 6.51
N ILE A 332 2.73 28.02 5.95
CA ILE A 332 1.45 27.33 6.16
C ILE A 332 1.51 25.90 5.63
N LEU A 333 2.06 25.71 4.43
CA LEU A 333 2.22 24.38 3.84
C LEU A 333 3.18 23.51 4.66
N TRP A 334 4.28 24.07 5.17
CA TRP A 334 5.19 23.36 6.08
C TRP A 334 4.47 22.91 7.36
N MET A 335 3.69 23.81 7.99
CA MET A 335 2.92 23.50 9.20
C MET A 335 1.84 22.45 8.97
N ARG A 336 1.29 22.35 7.75
CA ARG A 336 0.33 21.30 7.39
C ARG A 336 0.98 19.92 7.36
N GLU A 337 2.25 19.83 6.97
CA GLU A 337 2.95 18.57 6.71
C GLU A 337 3.74 18.04 7.92
N GLU A 338 4.45 18.90 8.65
CA GLU A 338 5.19 18.53 9.88
C GLU A 338 4.38 18.77 11.17
N GLY A 339 3.30 19.53 11.09
CA GLY A 339 2.48 19.95 12.24
C GLY A 339 2.76 21.40 12.69
N PRO A 340 1.88 21.96 13.55
CA PRO A 340 1.99 23.34 13.99
C PRO A 340 3.25 23.56 14.84
N SER A 341 4.00 24.62 14.55
CA SER A 341 5.18 25.02 15.33
C SER A 341 5.13 26.50 15.67
N ILE A 342 5.39 26.80 16.94
CA ILE A 342 5.51 28.18 17.47
C ILE A 342 6.54 28.99 16.66
N ALA A 343 7.59 28.33 16.16
CA ALA A 343 8.64 28.94 15.34
C ALA A 343 8.16 29.45 13.97
N PHE A 344 7.00 29.01 13.48
CA PHE A 344 6.39 29.50 12.23
C PHE A 344 5.21 30.43 12.49
N ILE A 345 4.41 30.13 13.52
CA ILE A 345 3.20 30.90 13.85
C ILE A 345 3.54 32.34 14.29
N LEU A 346 4.53 32.53 15.17
CA LEU A 346 4.92 33.86 15.65
C LEU A 346 5.46 34.75 14.52
N PRO A 347 6.41 34.28 13.69
CA PRO A 347 6.88 35.06 12.56
C PRO A 347 5.78 35.37 11.54
N GLU A 348 4.83 34.47 11.27
CA GLU A 348 3.70 34.76 10.37
C GLU A 348 2.78 35.86 10.89
N ILE A 349 2.44 35.83 12.19
CA ILE A 349 1.62 36.87 12.80
C ILE A 349 2.34 38.22 12.74
N LEU A 350 3.64 38.22 13.05
CA LEU A 350 4.46 39.41 12.95
C LEU A 350 4.51 39.93 11.51
N LEU A 351 4.76 39.05 10.54
CA LEU A 351 4.79 39.38 9.11
C LEU A 351 3.48 40.02 8.65
N ALA A 352 2.34 39.43 9.00
CA ALA A 352 1.03 39.95 8.65
C ALA A 352 0.82 41.36 9.25
N TYR A 353 1.22 41.57 10.51
CA TYR A 353 1.18 42.88 11.13
C TYR A 353 2.06 43.91 10.40
N VAL A 354 3.32 43.58 10.12
CA VAL A 354 4.24 44.52 9.45
C VAL A 354 3.77 44.84 8.02
N VAL A 355 3.23 43.85 7.28
CA VAL A 355 2.65 44.07 5.93
C VAL A 355 1.44 45.00 5.98
N VAL A 356 0.54 44.84 6.95
CA VAL A 356 -0.61 45.75 7.11
C VAL A 356 -0.14 47.15 7.45
N VAL A 357 0.83 47.31 8.35
CA VAL A 357 1.38 48.63 8.71
C VAL A 357 2.09 49.27 7.52
N THR A 358 2.91 48.54 6.77
CA THR A 358 3.57 49.06 5.55
C THR A 358 2.56 49.47 4.48
N PHE A 359 1.50 48.67 4.27
CA PHE A 359 0.44 49.02 3.34
C PHE A 359 -0.31 50.29 3.76
N LEU A 360 -0.68 50.41 5.04
CA LEU A 360 -1.35 51.59 5.57
C LEU A 360 -0.48 52.85 5.43
N VAL A 361 0.83 52.75 5.74
CA VAL A 361 1.78 53.85 5.59
C VAL A 361 1.99 54.22 4.11
N SER A 362 2.11 53.23 3.21
CA SER A 362 2.21 53.50 1.77
C SER A 362 0.94 54.15 1.21
N ALA A 363 -0.25 53.74 1.70
CA ALA A 363 -1.53 54.32 1.29
C ALA A 363 -1.69 55.77 1.79
N THR A 364 -1.28 56.07 3.02
CA THR A 364 -1.35 57.45 3.54
C THR A 364 -0.39 58.38 2.81
N VAL A 365 0.82 57.93 2.49
CA VAL A 365 1.81 58.68 1.71
C VAL A 365 1.33 58.97 0.28
N THR A 366 0.58 58.04 -0.34
CA THR A 366 0.11 58.18 -1.73
C THR A 366 -1.18 58.99 -1.85
N PHE A 367 -2.15 58.82 -0.94
CA PHE A 367 -3.48 59.40 -1.06
C PHE A 367 -3.69 60.68 -0.26
N GLN A 368 -3.00 60.89 0.87
CA GLN A 368 -3.19 62.09 1.71
C GLN A 368 -1.85 62.62 2.25
N PRO A 369 -1.00 63.19 1.37
CA PRO A 369 0.30 63.73 1.78
C PRO A 369 0.17 64.84 2.84
N GLU A 370 -0.94 65.59 2.84
CA GLU A 370 -1.14 66.73 3.74
C GLU A 370 -1.44 66.34 5.19
N LYS A 371 -1.99 65.14 5.46
CA LYS A 371 -2.27 64.70 6.83
C LYS A 371 -1.02 64.30 7.62
N LEU A 372 0.05 63.88 6.93
CA LEU A 372 1.35 63.65 7.56
C LEU A 372 2.05 64.97 7.94
N ILE A 373 1.78 66.06 7.22
CA ILE A 373 2.37 67.38 7.47
C ILE A 373 1.94 67.93 8.84
N HIS A 374 0.77 67.53 9.37
CA HIS A 374 0.32 68.00 10.67
C HIS A 374 0.98 67.28 11.86
N LEU A 375 1.57 66.10 11.65
CA LEU A 375 2.46 65.40 12.61
C LEU A 375 3.91 65.93 12.56
N LYS A 376 4.23 66.72 11.53
CA LYS A 376 5.57 67.23 11.17
C LYS A 376 6.03 68.45 11.98
N SER A 377 5.18 69.04 12.82
CA SER A 377 5.52 70.31 13.49
C SER A 377 6.56 70.19 14.61
N LYS A 378 7.18 69.02 14.82
CA LYS A 378 8.15 68.84 15.91
C LYS A 378 9.47 68.14 15.56
N THR A 379 9.79 67.81 14.32
CA THR A 379 11.12 67.21 14.02
C THR A 379 11.59 67.51 12.60
N GLU A 380 12.88 67.82 12.48
CA GLU A 380 13.56 68.38 11.31
C GLU A 380 13.34 67.67 9.98
N GLN A 381 13.35 68.49 8.94
CA GLN A 381 12.89 68.24 7.58
C GLN A 381 13.85 67.32 6.80
N GLY A 382 13.34 66.16 6.37
CA GLY A 382 13.90 65.40 5.24
C GLY A 382 14.74 64.15 5.56
N CYS A 383 15.11 63.94 6.82
CA CYS A 383 15.75 62.70 7.28
C CYS A 383 14.72 61.68 7.83
N THR A 384 13.66 62.15 8.48
CA THR A 384 12.71 61.28 9.22
C THR A 384 11.74 60.49 8.33
N GLU A 385 11.11 61.09 7.31
CA GLU A 385 10.23 60.35 6.38
C GLU A 385 10.99 59.29 5.56
N PHE A 386 12.24 59.60 5.19
CA PHE A 386 13.10 58.70 4.41
C PHE A 386 13.55 57.51 5.26
N VAL A 387 13.86 57.76 6.53
CA VAL A 387 14.18 56.73 7.52
C VAL A 387 12.94 55.90 7.86
N ASP A 388 11.74 56.47 8.00
CA ASP A 388 10.55 55.70 8.40
C ASP A 388 10.13 54.64 7.36
N VAL A 389 10.02 54.99 6.08
CA VAL A 389 9.59 54.03 5.03
C VAL A 389 10.67 53.00 4.74
N THR A 390 11.94 53.41 4.72
CA THR A 390 13.06 52.46 4.54
C THR A 390 13.23 51.56 5.76
N THR A 391 13.04 52.05 6.99
CA THR A 391 13.07 51.25 8.21
C THR A 391 11.90 50.27 8.27
N LEU A 392 10.71 50.69 7.85
CA LEU A 392 9.54 49.82 7.69
C LEU A 392 9.74 48.74 6.61
N ALA A 393 10.39 49.08 5.50
CA ALA A 393 10.70 48.15 4.43
C ALA A 393 11.83 47.16 4.80
N VAL A 394 12.85 47.62 5.53
CA VAL A 394 13.93 46.77 6.05
C VAL A 394 13.42 45.85 7.15
N SER A 395 12.54 46.33 8.03
CA SER A 395 11.91 45.50 9.07
C SER A 395 10.95 44.47 8.48
N THR A 396 10.15 44.80 7.46
CA THR A 396 9.35 43.80 6.72
C THR A 396 10.25 42.74 6.06
N ALA A 397 11.31 43.16 5.37
CA ALA A 397 12.26 42.24 4.74
C ALA A 397 12.93 41.30 5.76
N ALA A 398 13.38 41.84 6.89
CA ALA A 398 13.98 41.05 7.97
C ALA A 398 12.99 40.05 8.59
N VAL A 399 11.74 40.45 8.81
CA VAL A 399 10.69 39.56 9.35
C VAL A 399 10.30 38.48 8.33
N SER A 400 10.28 38.78 7.03
CA SER A 400 10.02 37.81 5.95
C SER A 400 11.07 36.70 5.83
N ALA A 401 12.29 36.97 6.28
CA ALA A 401 13.37 35.99 6.28
C ALA A 401 13.29 34.99 7.45
N LEU A 402 12.60 35.32 8.55
CA LEU A 402 12.49 34.46 9.73
C LEU A 402 11.81 33.09 9.46
N PRO A 403 10.62 33.01 8.82
CA PRO A 403 10.01 31.72 8.50
C PRO A 403 10.85 30.90 7.51
N ILE A 404 11.51 31.58 6.57
CA ILE A 404 12.43 30.94 5.60
C ILE A 404 13.64 30.34 6.33
N LEU A 405 14.27 31.09 7.22
CA LEU A 405 15.40 30.62 8.01
C LEU A 405 15.00 29.41 8.88
N ALA A 406 13.81 29.43 9.47
CA ALA A 406 13.29 28.31 10.23
C ALA A 406 13.07 27.05 9.35
N ILE A 407 12.55 27.21 8.12
CA ILE A 407 12.44 26.12 7.11
C ILE A 407 13.84 25.55 6.81
N PHE A 408 14.83 26.40 6.51
CA PHE A 408 16.19 25.98 6.18
C PHE A 408 16.92 25.32 7.35
N LEU A 409 16.78 25.84 8.56
CA LEU A 409 17.38 25.23 9.76
C LEU A 409 16.79 23.85 10.05
N ARG A 410 15.46 23.70 9.92
CA ARG A 410 14.80 22.39 10.06
C ARG A 410 15.23 21.42 8.96
N TYR A 411 15.35 21.89 7.72
CA TYR A 411 15.90 21.12 6.61
C TYR A 411 17.31 20.60 6.92
N LEU A 412 18.21 21.48 7.36
CA LEU A 412 19.59 21.12 7.71
C LEU A 412 19.65 20.13 8.87
N LEU A 413 18.78 20.26 9.87
CA LEU A 413 18.66 19.30 10.97
C LEU A 413 18.17 17.93 10.48
N SER A 414 17.22 17.90 9.56
CA SER A 414 16.73 16.67 8.93
C SER A 414 17.81 15.98 8.09
N CYS A 415 18.66 16.75 7.40
CA CYS A 415 19.85 16.26 6.69
C CYS A 415 20.98 15.83 7.65
N ARG A 416 21.17 16.49 8.80
CA ARG A 416 22.23 16.13 9.75
C ARG A 416 21.96 14.78 10.43
N SER A 417 20.69 14.51 10.75
CA SER A 417 20.23 13.18 11.20
C SER A 417 20.47 12.09 10.15
N HIS A 418 20.55 12.44 8.86
CA HIS A 418 20.81 11.51 7.76
C HIS A 418 22.29 11.10 7.67
N ASN A 419 23.23 12.01 7.96
CA ASN A 419 24.66 11.68 7.91
C ASN A 419 25.16 10.93 9.16
N SER A 420 24.58 11.15 10.34
CA SER A 420 24.98 10.42 11.55
C SER A 420 24.58 8.94 11.51
N GLY A 421 23.45 8.60 10.88
CA GLY A 421 23.00 7.21 10.74
C GLY A 421 23.77 6.38 9.71
N MET A 422 24.53 7.02 8.80
CA MET A 422 25.44 6.32 7.89
C MET A 422 26.83 6.09 8.50
N ALA A 423 27.26 6.92 9.47
CA ALA A 423 28.55 6.76 10.12
C ALA A 423 28.56 5.63 11.17
N GLU A 424 27.44 5.36 11.85
CA GLU A 424 27.33 4.26 12.84
C GLU A 424 27.13 2.87 12.23
N ARG A 425 26.95 2.76 10.91
CA ARG A 425 26.73 1.47 10.22
C ARG A 425 27.92 1.04 9.35
N GLY A 426 29.04 1.77 9.45
CA GLY A 426 30.30 1.53 8.73
C GLY A 426 31.50 1.19 9.63
N THR A 427 31.23 0.71 10.85
CA THR A 427 32.19 0.09 11.79
C THR A 427 31.52 -1.12 12.40
#